data_AF-A0A7C7CBF9-F1
#
_entry.id   AF-A0A7C7CBF9-F1
#
_cell.length_a   1.000
_cell.length_b   1.000
_cell.length_c   1.000
_cell.angle_alpha   90.00
_cell.angle_beta   90.00
_cell.angle_gamma   90.00
#
_symmetry.space_group_name_H-M   'P 1'
#
loop_
_entity.id
_entity.type
_entity.pdbx_description
1 polymer ?
#
loop_
_entity_poly.entity_id
_entity_poly.type
_entity_poly.pdbx_seq_one_letter_code
_entity_poly.pdbx_strand_id
1 'polypeptide(L)'
;MNLPIFKIRASAAGSIMAGTVGLSEPQERELNRLQQKLESNKGLTELQTKKHAQLVGIETYPELPKGARSYCENWIKEQVYRRQKEFTSKYTDKGNFTEQWSLDWININKLTRFSKNEESFNNEWMTGTPDIVSEEKVIDIKNSYDFPTFPLFDYGITNKDYYYQLMVYMELTGRKKAELIYTLNDLPHHLIEGEARSQAYRQGGEWQDHFEDCHKRFTYGEIEDKYKIKFFPLEYDAAVIEQIKSRVGMCRAYINEKIKGI
;
A
#
# COMPACT_ATOMS: atom_id res chain seq x y z
N MET A 1 -19.88 9.56 -21.11
CA MET A 1 -20.24 8.73 -19.94
C MET A 1 -19.94 9.53 -18.68
N ASN A 2 -20.86 9.63 -17.72
CA ASN A 2 -20.59 10.35 -16.47
C ASN A 2 -20.12 9.34 -15.41
N LEU A 3 -18.81 9.29 -15.16
CA LEU A 3 -18.24 8.43 -14.11
C LEU A 3 -18.25 9.18 -12.76
N PRO A 4 -18.33 8.46 -11.62
CA PRO A 4 -18.13 9.09 -10.32
C PRO A 4 -16.77 9.77 -10.22
N ILE A 5 -16.63 10.75 -9.33
CA ILE A 5 -15.32 11.39 -9.09
C ILE A 5 -14.36 10.35 -8.52
N PHE A 6 -13.18 10.22 -9.14
CA PHE A 6 -12.14 9.31 -8.67
C PHE A 6 -11.67 9.69 -7.26
N LYS A 7 -11.69 8.70 -6.37
CA LYS A 7 -11.14 8.73 -5.01
C LYS A 7 -10.17 7.56 -4.86
N ILE A 8 -9.00 7.79 -4.26
CA ILE A 8 -8.03 6.72 -4.02
C ILE A 8 -8.46 5.86 -2.82
N ARG A 9 -8.38 4.54 -2.96
CA ARG A 9 -8.55 3.61 -1.83
C ARG A 9 -7.29 3.65 -0.97
N ALA A 10 -7.43 3.66 0.35
CA ALA A 10 -6.30 3.66 1.28
C ALA A 10 -5.28 2.55 0.97
N SER A 11 -5.75 1.31 0.76
CA SER A 11 -4.92 0.15 0.41
C SER A 11 -4.23 0.26 -0.96
N ALA A 12 -4.66 1.18 -1.81
CA ALA A 12 -4.07 1.44 -3.13
C ALA A 12 -3.28 2.76 -3.20
N ALA A 13 -3.20 3.53 -2.12
CA ALA A 13 -2.52 4.82 -2.10
C ALA A 13 -1.05 4.69 -2.55
N GLY A 14 -0.36 3.63 -2.09
CA GLY A 14 1.00 3.35 -2.53
C GLY A 14 1.15 3.08 -4.03
N SER A 15 0.12 2.52 -4.69
CA SER A 15 0.16 2.26 -6.15
C SER A 15 0.24 3.54 -6.98
N ILE A 16 -0.38 4.64 -6.53
CA ILE A 16 -0.29 5.93 -7.23
C ILE A 16 0.94 6.75 -6.80
N MET A 17 1.45 6.49 -5.59
CA MET A 17 2.64 7.14 -5.04
C MET A 17 3.95 6.49 -5.46
N ALA A 18 3.91 5.28 -6.04
CA ALA A 18 5.08 4.63 -6.60
C ALA A 18 5.62 5.38 -7.82
N GLY A 19 6.95 5.49 -7.89
CA GLY A 19 7.66 6.17 -8.98
C GLY A 19 7.72 7.69 -8.83
N THR A 20 8.75 8.28 -9.44
CA THR A 20 8.95 9.73 -9.47
C THR A 20 7.96 10.40 -10.43
N VAL A 21 7.43 11.54 -10.00
CA VAL A 21 6.64 12.44 -10.84
C VAL A 21 7.36 13.76 -10.94
N GLY A 22 7.39 14.32 -12.15
CA GLY A 22 8.24 15.47 -12.43
C GLY A 22 9.72 15.07 -12.41
N LEU A 23 10.57 15.99 -11.96
CA LEU A 23 12.01 15.80 -11.94
C LEU A 23 12.45 14.90 -10.77
N SER A 24 13.37 13.99 -11.04
CA SER A 24 14.17 13.34 -9.99
C SER A 24 15.20 14.30 -9.41
N GLU A 25 15.70 14.06 -8.18
CA GLU A 25 16.71 14.94 -7.58
C GLU A 25 17.94 15.20 -8.48
N PRO A 26 18.50 14.22 -9.22
CA PRO A 26 19.59 14.51 -10.15
C PRO A 26 19.16 15.39 -11.32
N GLN A 27 17.91 15.25 -11.78
CA GLN A 27 17.34 16.07 -12.85
C GLN A 27 17.07 17.50 -12.39
N GLU A 28 16.58 17.68 -11.17
CA GLU A 28 16.36 18.98 -10.54
C GLU A 28 17.69 19.70 -10.30
N ARG A 29 18.70 19.01 -9.74
CA ARG A 29 20.07 19.55 -9.61
C ARG A 29 20.64 19.98 -10.97
N GLU A 30 20.43 19.18 -12.01
CA GLU A 30 20.88 19.51 -13.35
C GLU A 30 20.11 20.69 -13.95
N LEU A 31 18.79 20.78 -13.75
CA LEU A 31 17.99 21.91 -14.20
C LEU A 31 18.44 23.21 -13.53
N ASN A 32 18.61 23.20 -12.20
CA ASN A 32 19.11 24.34 -11.43
C ASN A 32 20.50 24.78 -11.91
N ARG A 33 21.40 23.82 -12.20
CA ARG A 33 22.73 24.12 -12.75
C ARG A 33 22.66 24.79 -14.13
N LEU A 34 21.74 24.36 -14.99
CA LEU A 34 21.55 24.94 -16.32
C LEU A 34 20.91 26.33 -16.24
N GLN A 35 19.95 26.53 -15.34
CA GLN A 35 19.33 27.83 -15.07
C GLN A 35 20.35 28.83 -14.51
N GLN A 36 21.17 28.43 -13.54
CA GLN A 36 22.22 29.30 -12.97
C GLN A 36 23.24 29.76 -14.03
N LYS A 37 23.56 28.91 -15.02
CA LYS A 37 24.41 29.30 -16.15
C LYS A 37 23.75 30.41 -16.98
N LEU A 38 22.48 30.25 -17.31
CA LEU A 38 21.70 31.25 -18.06
C LEU A 38 21.64 32.58 -17.29
N GLU A 39 21.38 32.54 -15.98
CA GLU A 39 21.37 33.72 -15.09
C GLU A 39 22.73 34.40 -15.02
N SER A 40 23.82 33.63 -15.07
CA SER A 40 25.20 34.15 -15.11
C SER A 40 25.63 34.63 -16.51
N ASN A 41 24.70 34.78 -17.46
CA ASN A 41 24.96 35.09 -18.87
C ASN A 41 25.95 34.13 -19.55
N LYS A 42 26.11 32.91 -19.03
CA LYS A 42 26.88 31.85 -19.68
C LYS A 42 25.94 31.11 -20.62
N GLY A 43 26.20 31.18 -21.92
CA GLY A 43 25.44 30.46 -22.92
C GLY A 43 25.44 28.95 -22.67
N LEU A 44 24.34 28.29 -23.05
CA LEU A 44 24.23 26.83 -23.07
C LEU A 44 24.75 26.30 -24.41
N THR A 45 25.45 25.16 -24.38
CA THR A 45 25.74 24.40 -25.60
C THR A 45 24.46 23.83 -26.20
N GLU A 46 24.47 23.42 -27.47
CA GLU A 46 23.29 22.84 -28.12
C GLU A 46 22.72 21.64 -27.33
N LEU A 47 23.59 20.77 -26.82
CA LEU A 47 23.20 19.63 -25.98
C LEU A 47 22.57 20.09 -24.66
N GLN A 48 23.13 21.14 -24.03
CA GLN A 48 22.61 21.72 -22.80
C GLN A 48 21.24 22.40 -23.01
N THR A 49 21.04 23.08 -24.13
CA THR A 49 19.76 23.68 -24.49
C THR A 49 18.68 22.61 -24.69
N LYS A 50 18.99 21.53 -25.43
CA LYS A 50 18.08 20.39 -25.58
C LYS A 50 17.75 19.75 -24.23
N LYS A 51 18.76 19.57 -23.37
CA LYS A 51 18.57 19.00 -22.04
C LYS A 51 17.73 19.90 -21.14
N HIS A 52 17.99 21.20 -21.13
CA HIS A 52 17.21 22.19 -20.39
C HIS A 52 15.74 22.16 -20.82
N ALA A 53 15.47 22.21 -22.13
CA ALA A 53 14.11 22.13 -22.67
C ALA A 53 13.39 20.84 -22.27
N GLN A 54 14.09 19.70 -22.29
CA GLN A 54 13.55 18.42 -21.82
C GLN A 54 13.16 18.48 -20.34
N LEU A 55 14.04 19.01 -19.48
CA LEU A 55 13.81 19.07 -18.03
C LEU A 55 12.67 20.03 -17.69
N VAL A 56 12.64 21.23 -18.29
CA VAL A 56 11.52 22.17 -18.15
C VAL A 56 10.20 21.55 -18.60
N GLY A 57 10.22 20.75 -19.68
CA GLY A 57 9.02 20.03 -20.14
C GLY A 57 8.49 19.04 -19.10
N ILE A 58 9.38 18.26 -18.47
CA ILE A 58 9.01 17.30 -17.41
C ILE A 58 8.48 18.01 -16.16
N GLU A 59 9.09 19.14 -15.78
CA GLU A 59 8.67 19.97 -14.65
C GLU A 59 7.29 20.60 -14.89
N THR A 60 7.07 21.13 -16.09
CA THR A 60 5.82 21.83 -16.46
C THR A 60 4.66 20.85 -16.67
N TYR A 61 4.94 19.69 -17.27
CA TYR A 61 3.93 18.69 -17.63
C TYR A 61 4.32 17.32 -17.08
N PRO A 62 4.22 17.13 -15.75
CA PRO A 62 4.61 15.88 -15.12
C PRO A 62 3.66 14.75 -15.54
N GLU A 63 4.23 13.65 -16.03
CA GLU A 63 3.45 12.45 -16.36
C GLU A 63 3.23 11.55 -15.15
N LEU A 64 2.05 10.92 -15.09
CA LEU A 64 1.81 9.83 -14.13
C LEU A 64 2.70 8.61 -14.44
N PRO A 65 3.31 7.97 -13.43
CA PRO A 65 4.07 6.75 -13.62
C PRO A 65 3.20 5.62 -14.15
N LYS A 66 3.83 4.63 -14.81
CA LYS A 66 3.13 3.48 -15.41
C LYS A 66 2.19 2.78 -14.43
N GLY A 67 2.61 2.55 -13.18
CA GLY A 67 1.77 1.91 -12.16
C GLY A 67 0.50 2.70 -11.84
N ALA A 68 0.62 4.01 -11.66
CA ALA A 68 -0.53 4.89 -11.40
C ALA A 68 -1.50 4.92 -12.59
N ARG A 69 -0.98 4.96 -13.82
CA ARG A 69 -1.80 4.88 -15.05
C ARG A 69 -2.56 3.55 -15.12
N SER A 70 -1.88 2.42 -14.89
CA SER A 70 -2.52 1.10 -14.84
C SER A 70 -3.62 1.02 -13.78
N TYR A 71 -3.42 1.64 -12.60
CA TYR A 71 -4.46 1.72 -11.58
C TYR A 71 -5.68 2.53 -12.06
N CYS A 72 -5.46 3.69 -12.67
CA CYS A 72 -6.53 4.52 -13.24
C CYS A 72 -7.32 3.77 -14.32
N GLU A 73 -6.64 3.09 -15.24
CA GLU A 73 -7.28 2.30 -16.30
C GLU A 73 -8.12 1.15 -15.74
N ASN A 74 -7.62 0.46 -14.70
CA ASN A 74 -8.40 -0.57 -14.01
C ASN A 74 -9.62 0.02 -13.31
N TRP A 75 -9.46 1.16 -12.63
CA TRP A 75 -10.59 1.85 -12.00
C TRP A 75 -11.67 2.24 -13.03
N ILE A 76 -11.27 2.77 -14.20
CA ILE A 76 -12.20 3.08 -15.31
C ILE A 76 -12.97 1.81 -15.72
N LYS A 77 -12.25 0.69 -15.94
CA LYS A 77 -12.88 -0.59 -16.27
C LYS A 77 -13.90 -1.01 -15.21
N GLU A 78 -13.56 -0.89 -13.93
CA GLU A 78 -14.50 -1.24 -12.85
C GLU A 78 -15.78 -0.39 -12.91
N GLN A 79 -15.67 0.89 -13.25
CA GLN A 79 -16.85 1.76 -13.41
C GLN A 79 -17.65 1.43 -14.67
N VAL A 80 -16.98 1.24 -15.81
CA VAL A 80 -17.62 0.95 -17.11
C VAL A 80 -18.37 -0.37 -17.06
N TYR A 81 -17.74 -1.42 -16.53
CA TYR A 81 -18.34 -2.75 -16.46
C TYR A 81 -19.18 -2.97 -15.20
N ARG A 82 -19.18 -2.02 -14.26
CA ARG A 82 -19.87 -2.12 -12.96
C ARG A 82 -19.51 -3.41 -12.20
N ARG A 83 -18.24 -3.79 -12.28
CA ARG A 83 -17.68 -5.00 -11.65
C ARG A 83 -16.41 -4.61 -10.95
N GLN A 84 -16.25 -5.06 -9.71
CA GLN A 84 -14.98 -4.92 -9.02
C GLN A 84 -14.08 -6.08 -9.41
N LYS A 85 -12.77 -5.83 -9.51
CA LYS A 85 -11.82 -6.93 -9.64
C LYS A 85 -11.75 -7.67 -8.31
N GLU A 86 -12.29 -8.89 -8.28
CA GLU A 86 -12.07 -9.78 -7.14
C GLU A 86 -10.58 -10.13 -7.06
N PHE A 87 -10.00 -9.89 -5.89
CA PHE A 87 -8.64 -10.30 -5.57
C PHE A 87 -8.72 -11.21 -4.35
N THR A 88 -8.55 -12.50 -4.59
CA THR A 88 -8.36 -13.49 -3.54
C THR A 88 -7.00 -14.13 -3.72
N SER A 89 -6.36 -14.45 -2.62
CA SER A 89 -5.07 -15.14 -2.55
C SER A 89 -4.99 -15.85 -1.22
N LYS A 90 -4.17 -16.90 -1.14
CA LYS A 90 -3.89 -17.58 0.13
C LYS A 90 -3.46 -16.63 1.27
N TYR A 91 -2.78 -15.53 0.91
CA TYR A 91 -2.35 -14.49 1.85
C TYR A 91 -3.53 -13.70 2.43
N THR A 92 -4.44 -13.24 1.56
CA THR A 92 -5.64 -12.49 1.97
C THR A 92 -6.62 -13.39 2.71
N ASP A 93 -6.73 -14.65 2.31
CA ASP A 93 -7.65 -15.62 2.95
C ASP A 93 -7.19 -15.95 4.37
N LYS A 94 -5.88 -16.16 4.58
CA LYS A 94 -5.31 -16.29 5.93
C LYS A 94 -5.60 -15.05 6.77
N GLY A 95 -5.34 -13.86 6.21
CA GLY A 95 -5.55 -12.60 6.90
C GLY A 95 -6.98 -12.46 7.41
N ASN A 96 -7.96 -12.68 6.54
CA ASN A 96 -9.38 -12.63 6.88
C ASN A 96 -9.76 -13.66 7.94
N PHE A 97 -9.26 -14.89 7.84
CA PHE A 97 -9.62 -15.96 8.78
C PHE A 97 -9.04 -15.73 10.19
N THR A 98 -7.82 -15.19 10.25
CA THR A 98 -7.07 -15.02 11.51
C THR A 98 -7.20 -13.63 12.13
N GLU A 99 -7.97 -12.74 11.50
CA GLU A 99 -8.14 -11.34 11.95
C GLU A 99 -8.67 -11.24 13.38
N GLN A 100 -9.74 -11.98 13.72
CA GLN A 100 -10.31 -11.95 15.07
C GLN A 100 -9.31 -12.49 16.11
N TRP A 101 -8.60 -13.57 15.79
CA TRP A 101 -7.58 -14.12 16.68
C TRP A 101 -6.43 -13.13 16.92
N SER A 102 -5.99 -12.44 15.86
CA SER A 102 -5.04 -11.35 15.97
C SER A 102 -5.52 -10.24 16.88
N LEU A 103 -6.77 -9.79 16.72
CA LEU A 103 -7.36 -8.74 17.55
C LEU A 103 -7.39 -9.13 19.03
N ASP A 104 -7.86 -10.34 19.33
CA ASP A 104 -7.92 -10.86 20.70
C ASP A 104 -6.52 -10.92 21.32
N TRP A 105 -5.55 -11.40 20.55
CA TRP A 105 -4.17 -11.52 20.99
C TRP A 105 -3.47 -10.16 21.20
N ILE A 106 -3.74 -9.19 20.33
CA ILE A 106 -3.31 -7.79 20.49
C ILE A 106 -3.87 -7.21 21.79
N ASN A 107 -5.15 -7.43 22.07
CA ASN A 107 -5.81 -6.95 23.28
C ASN A 107 -5.19 -7.52 24.55
N ILE A 108 -4.84 -8.81 24.55
CA ILE A 108 -4.13 -9.45 25.66
C ILE A 108 -2.74 -8.81 25.84
N ASN A 109 -1.95 -8.70 24.76
CA ASN A 109 -0.57 -8.20 24.83
C ASN A 109 -0.47 -6.71 25.20
N LYS A 110 -1.42 -5.89 24.75
CA LYS A 110 -1.43 -4.44 25.01
C LYS A 110 -2.29 -4.05 26.22
N LEU A 111 -2.98 -5.00 26.85
CA LEU A 111 -3.99 -4.74 27.89
C LEU A 111 -5.06 -3.76 27.42
N THR A 112 -5.52 -3.93 26.17
CA THR A 112 -6.52 -3.08 25.52
C THR A 112 -7.85 -3.81 25.33
N ARG A 113 -8.86 -3.08 24.86
CA ARG A 113 -10.19 -3.62 24.51
C ARG A 113 -10.64 -3.10 23.14
N PHE A 114 -9.73 -3.12 22.18
CA PHE A 114 -10.04 -2.73 20.81
C PHE A 114 -11.09 -3.67 20.22
N SER A 115 -11.97 -3.09 19.41
CA SER A 115 -12.96 -3.81 18.62
C SER A 115 -12.73 -3.51 17.15
N LYS A 116 -13.09 -4.45 16.29
CA LYS A 116 -13.04 -4.25 14.85
C LYS A 116 -13.94 -3.08 14.45
N ASN A 117 -13.44 -2.26 13.54
CA ASN A 117 -14.20 -1.20 12.89
C ASN A 117 -14.91 -1.76 11.65
N GLU A 118 -16.21 -1.50 11.55
CA GLU A 118 -17.05 -1.85 10.38
C GLU A 118 -17.40 -0.60 9.55
N GLU A 119 -17.01 0.60 10.00
CA GLU A 119 -17.34 1.86 9.33
C GLU A 119 -16.32 2.18 8.22
N SER A 120 -16.84 2.48 7.03
CA SER A 120 -16.03 2.95 5.91
C SER A 120 -16.07 4.47 5.81
N PHE A 121 -14.90 5.09 5.73
CA PHE A 121 -14.75 6.54 5.66
C PHE A 121 -14.45 6.98 4.23
N ASN A 122 -14.86 8.21 3.89
CA ASN A 122 -14.50 8.83 2.63
C ASN A 122 -14.55 10.36 2.73
N ASN A 123 -13.74 11.04 1.92
CA ASN A 123 -13.80 12.48 1.71
C ASN A 123 -13.78 12.79 0.21
N GLU A 124 -13.45 14.02 -0.20
CA GLU A 124 -13.35 14.36 -1.62
C GLU A 124 -12.31 13.53 -2.37
N TRP A 125 -11.19 13.16 -1.72
CA TRP A 125 -9.98 12.65 -2.36
C TRP A 125 -9.79 11.14 -2.22
N MET A 126 -10.25 10.56 -1.11
CA MET A 126 -9.88 9.21 -0.67
C MET A 126 -11.02 8.50 0.04
N THR A 127 -10.86 7.17 0.18
CA THR A 127 -11.80 6.29 0.88
C THR A 127 -11.07 5.09 1.49
N GLY A 128 -11.59 4.53 2.57
CA GLY A 128 -10.99 3.37 3.22
C GLY A 128 -11.70 2.96 4.50
N THR A 129 -11.36 1.75 4.96
CA THR A 129 -11.95 1.08 6.12
C THR A 129 -10.77 0.58 6.96
N PRO A 130 -10.34 1.33 7.99
CA PRO A 130 -9.29 0.84 8.89
C PRO A 130 -9.80 -0.33 9.72
N ASP A 131 -8.89 -1.21 10.18
CA ASP A 131 -9.27 -2.39 10.96
C ASP A 131 -9.78 -2.01 12.36
N ILE A 132 -9.16 -1.00 12.98
CA ILE A 132 -9.57 -0.46 14.28
C ILE A 132 -9.46 1.07 14.25
N VAL A 133 -10.47 1.74 14.80
CA VAL A 133 -10.43 3.16 15.10
C VAL A 133 -10.68 3.35 16.59
N SER A 134 -9.69 3.84 17.32
CA SER A 134 -9.84 4.26 18.71
C SER A 134 -9.99 5.78 18.83
N GLU A 135 -10.13 6.27 20.05
CA GLU A 135 -10.09 7.71 20.34
C GLU A 135 -8.71 8.31 20.02
N GLU A 136 -7.63 7.56 20.26
CA GLU A 136 -6.26 8.06 20.13
C GLU A 136 -5.65 7.84 18.74
N LYS A 137 -5.95 6.70 18.10
CA LYS A 137 -5.23 6.25 16.90
C LYS A 137 -6.06 5.35 16.00
N VAL A 138 -5.57 5.19 14.77
CA VAL A 138 -5.99 4.11 13.87
C VAL A 138 -5.03 2.94 14.00
N ILE A 139 -5.51 1.71 13.86
CA ILE A 139 -4.65 0.52 13.79
C ILE A 139 -5.01 -0.27 12.54
N ASP A 140 -3.99 -0.78 11.87
CA ASP A 140 -4.10 -1.73 10.75
C ASP A 140 -3.26 -2.97 11.09
N ILE A 141 -3.87 -4.15 10.95
CA ILE A 141 -3.32 -5.44 11.32
C ILE A 141 -2.91 -6.19 10.06
N LYS A 142 -1.64 -6.60 9.99
CA LYS A 142 -1.10 -7.42 8.92
C LYS A 142 -0.71 -8.79 9.46
N ASN A 143 -1.53 -9.79 9.16
CA ASN A 143 -1.23 -11.19 9.44
C ASN A 143 -0.14 -11.68 8.47
N SER A 144 1.07 -11.89 8.96
CA SER A 144 2.17 -12.47 8.17
C SER A 144 1.82 -13.91 7.77
N TYR A 145 2.19 -14.28 6.56
CA TYR A 145 1.86 -15.60 6.02
C TYR A 145 2.66 -16.71 6.71
N ASP A 146 3.96 -16.46 6.86
CA ASP A 146 4.94 -17.35 7.44
C ASP A 146 6.09 -16.56 8.09
N PHE A 147 6.96 -17.24 8.83
CA PHE A 147 8.06 -16.59 9.54
C PHE A 147 9.03 -15.78 8.65
N PRO A 148 9.35 -16.17 7.38
CA PRO A 148 10.23 -15.37 6.53
C PRO A 148 9.62 -14.02 6.11
N THR A 149 8.28 -13.94 6.05
CA THR A 149 7.56 -12.70 5.73
C THR A 149 7.21 -11.87 6.97
N PHE A 150 7.55 -12.38 8.17
CA PHE A 150 7.36 -11.66 9.42
C PHE A 150 8.53 -10.69 9.68
N PRO A 151 8.25 -9.41 9.99
CA PRO A 151 9.29 -8.37 10.07
C PRO A 151 9.98 -8.35 11.44
N LEU A 152 10.52 -9.49 11.88
CA LEU A 152 11.08 -9.67 13.22
C LEU A 152 12.16 -8.63 13.55
N PHE A 153 13.03 -8.36 12.58
CA PHE A 153 14.19 -7.46 12.73
C PHE A 153 13.96 -6.06 12.16
N ASP A 154 12.76 -5.74 11.69
CA ASP A 154 12.45 -4.38 11.25
C ASP A 154 12.23 -3.47 12.46
N TYR A 155 12.67 -2.23 12.32
CA TYR A 155 12.55 -1.17 13.32
C TYR A 155 11.59 -0.04 12.89
N GLY A 156 10.92 -0.22 11.74
CA GLY A 156 9.97 0.74 11.18
C GLY A 156 9.19 0.11 10.01
N ILE A 157 8.25 0.86 9.45
CA ILE A 157 7.43 0.40 8.33
C ILE A 157 8.29 0.40 7.05
N THR A 158 8.73 -0.78 6.62
CA THR A 158 9.54 -0.97 5.41
C THR A 158 8.68 -0.99 4.14
N ASN A 159 7.45 -1.50 4.23
CA ASN A 159 6.49 -1.48 3.12
C ASN A 159 5.80 -0.12 3.00
N LYS A 160 6.19 0.64 1.97
CA LYS A 160 5.64 1.98 1.70
C LYS A 160 4.15 1.98 1.40
N ASP A 161 3.57 0.90 0.88
CA ASP A 161 2.13 0.83 0.62
C ASP A 161 1.34 0.91 1.94
N TYR A 162 1.81 0.22 2.98
CA TYR A 162 1.20 0.26 4.32
C TYR A 162 1.40 1.62 5.00
N TYR A 163 2.55 2.26 4.77
CA TYR A 163 2.79 3.63 5.22
C TYR A 163 1.76 4.61 4.64
N TYR A 164 1.57 4.62 3.31
CA TYR A 164 0.59 5.50 2.67
C TYR A 164 -0.86 5.14 3.04
N GLN A 165 -1.15 3.84 3.21
CA GLN A 165 -2.45 3.36 3.68
C GLN A 165 -2.82 3.97 5.03
N LEU A 166 -1.91 3.92 6.01
CA LEU A 166 -2.12 4.49 7.34
C LEU A 166 -2.25 6.02 7.32
N MET A 167 -1.50 6.72 6.46
CA MET A 167 -1.67 8.16 6.27
C MET A 167 -3.09 8.49 5.82
N VAL A 168 -3.59 7.78 4.80
CA VAL A 168 -4.97 7.96 4.32
C VAL A 168 -5.99 7.70 5.43
N TYR A 169 -5.80 6.67 6.25
CA TYR A 169 -6.72 6.41 7.35
C TYR A 169 -6.72 7.50 8.42
N MET A 170 -5.55 8.04 8.77
CA MET A 170 -5.45 9.16 9.71
C MET A 170 -6.15 10.41 9.18
N GLU A 171 -5.99 10.73 7.89
CA GLU A 171 -6.72 11.83 7.24
C GLU A 171 -8.23 11.61 7.24
N LEU A 172 -8.68 10.39 6.90
CA LEU A 172 -10.11 10.06 6.83
C LEU A 172 -10.82 10.08 8.19
N THR A 173 -10.11 9.71 9.25
CA THR A 173 -10.67 9.58 10.61
C THR A 173 -10.37 10.79 11.50
N GLY A 174 -9.53 11.72 11.05
CA GLY A 174 -9.07 12.86 11.83
C GLY A 174 -8.07 12.53 12.95
N ARG A 175 -7.56 11.29 13.01
CA ARG A 175 -6.57 10.86 14.02
C ARG A 175 -5.18 11.36 13.62
N LYS A 176 -4.33 11.60 14.62
CA LYS A 176 -2.94 12.04 14.40
C LYS A 176 -1.90 10.95 14.61
N LYS A 177 -2.36 9.78 15.05
CA LYS A 177 -1.54 8.60 15.30
C LYS A 177 -2.12 7.39 14.60
N ALA A 178 -1.23 6.52 14.14
CA ALA A 178 -1.54 5.20 13.67
C ALA A 178 -0.56 4.17 14.24
N GLU A 179 -0.92 2.89 14.22
CA GLU A 179 -0.01 1.78 14.52
C GLU A 179 -0.23 0.67 13.50
N LEU A 180 0.83 0.26 12.80
CA LEU A 180 0.83 -0.96 12.00
C LEU A 180 1.21 -2.12 12.92
N ILE A 181 0.39 -3.16 12.98
CA ILE A 181 0.66 -4.32 13.82
C ILE A 181 0.81 -5.55 12.93
N TYR A 182 1.96 -6.19 13.00
CA TYR A 182 2.16 -7.50 12.39
C TYR A 182 1.94 -8.59 13.42
N THR A 183 1.23 -9.63 13.02
CA THR A 183 1.02 -10.86 13.80
C THR A 183 1.44 -12.08 12.98
N LEU A 184 2.01 -13.07 13.64
CA LEU A 184 2.36 -14.36 13.06
C LEU A 184 1.53 -15.45 13.75
N ASN A 185 0.31 -15.64 13.26
CA ASN A 185 -0.57 -16.71 13.72
C ASN A 185 -0.34 -18.00 12.95
N ASP A 186 -0.73 -19.09 13.60
CA ASP A 186 -0.86 -20.41 12.99
C ASP A 186 -1.79 -20.36 11.78
N LEU A 187 -1.42 -21.08 10.75
CA LEU A 187 -2.28 -21.26 9.59
C LEU A 187 -3.40 -22.26 9.95
N PRO A 188 -4.68 -21.96 9.65
CA PRO A 188 -5.78 -22.90 9.87
C PRO A 188 -5.56 -24.23 9.13
N HIS A 189 -6.00 -25.34 9.73
CA HIS A 189 -5.81 -26.70 9.19
C HIS A 189 -6.18 -26.83 7.71
N HIS A 190 -7.34 -26.31 7.29
CA HIS A 190 -7.80 -26.39 5.90
C HIS A 190 -6.90 -25.61 4.92
N LEU A 191 -6.21 -24.56 5.37
CA LEU A 191 -5.22 -23.83 4.57
C LEU A 191 -3.87 -24.56 4.55
N ILE A 192 -3.49 -25.24 5.64
CA ILE A 192 -2.33 -26.14 5.68
C ILE A 192 -2.52 -27.30 4.68
N GLU A 193 -3.71 -27.92 4.65
CA GLU A 193 -4.05 -28.92 3.63
C GLU A 193 -3.91 -28.37 2.21
N GLY A 194 -4.34 -27.12 1.99
CA GLY A 194 -4.20 -26.45 0.70
C GLY A 194 -2.73 -26.29 0.26
N GLU A 195 -1.85 -25.93 1.18
CA GLU A 195 -0.40 -25.89 0.92
C GLU A 195 0.17 -27.27 0.63
N ALA A 196 -0.21 -28.29 1.42
CA ALA A 196 0.24 -29.66 1.22
C ALA A 196 -0.19 -30.21 -0.14
N ARG A 197 -1.45 -29.96 -0.56
CA ARG A 197 -1.95 -30.29 -1.91
C ARG A 197 -1.17 -29.55 -3.00
N SER A 198 -0.87 -28.27 -2.80
CA SER A 198 -0.07 -27.49 -3.75
C SER A 198 1.36 -28.03 -3.87
N GLN A 199 1.92 -28.54 -2.77
CA GLN A 199 3.25 -29.14 -2.74
C GLN A 199 3.28 -30.50 -3.45
N ALA A 200 2.32 -31.37 -3.15
CA ALA A 200 2.12 -32.66 -3.82
C ALA A 200 1.96 -32.49 -5.35
N TYR A 201 1.17 -31.50 -5.79
CA TYR A 201 1.03 -31.21 -7.22
C TYR A 201 2.36 -30.81 -7.90
N ARG A 202 3.23 -30.08 -7.18
CA ARG A 202 4.51 -29.59 -7.73
C ARG A 202 5.63 -30.63 -7.69
N GLN A 203 5.61 -31.52 -6.69
CA GLN A 203 6.72 -32.42 -6.39
C GLN A 203 6.36 -33.90 -6.64
N GLY A 204 5.09 -34.20 -6.90
CA GLY A 204 4.55 -35.56 -6.91
C GLY A 204 4.24 -36.06 -5.49
N GLY A 205 3.51 -37.18 -5.43
CA GLY A 205 3.07 -37.81 -4.17
C GLY A 205 1.65 -37.42 -3.74
N GLU A 206 1.26 -37.90 -2.56
CA GLU A 206 -0.04 -37.60 -1.96
C GLU A 206 0.09 -36.41 -1.00
N TRP A 207 -0.96 -35.61 -0.83
CA TRP A 207 -0.88 -34.40 0.02
C TRP A 207 -0.62 -34.73 1.49
N GLN A 208 -1.04 -35.90 1.96
CA GLN A 208 -0.79 -36.40 3.31
C GLN A 208 0.71 -36.55 3.59
N ASP A 209 1.51 -36.88 2.58
CA ASP A 209 2.97 -37.00 2.69
C ASP A 209 3.63 -35.64 2.97
N HIS A 210 3.01 -34.55 2.52
CA HIS A 210 3.50 -33.17 2.66
C HIS A 210 2.88 -32.43 3.86
N PHE A 211 1.85 -33.01 4.49
CA PHE A 211 1.06 -32.30 5.50
C PHE A 211 1.86 -31.96 6.75
N GLU A 212 2.63 -32.91 7.28
CA GLU A 212 3.42 -32.70 8.51
C GLU A 212 4.46 -31.59 8.33
N ASP A 213 5.15 -31.59 7.20
CA ASP A 213 6.12 -30.54 6.85
C ASP A 213 5.45 -29.17 6.70
N CYS A 214 4.27 -29.12 6.06
CA CYS A 214 3.46 -27.91 6.00
C CYS A 214 3.00 -27.45 7.38
N HIS A 215 2.50 -28.35 8.21
CA HIS A 215 2.02 -28.06 9.55
C HIS A 215 3.16 -27.42 10.37
N LYS A 216 4.30 -28.09 10.47
CA LYS A 216 5.49 -27.58 11.17
C LYS A 216 5.96 -26.22 10.64
N ARG A 217 5.84 -25.97 9.33
CA ARG A 217 6.23 -24.69 8.73
C ARG A 217 5.28 -23.55 9.11
N PHE A 218 4.00 -23.84 9.29
CA PHE A 218 2.93 -22.84 9.38
C PHE A 218 2.27 -22.73 10.76
N THR A 219 2.73 -23.51 11.75
CA THR A 219 2.33 -23.38 13.16
C THR A 219 3.49 -22.91 14.02
N TYR A 220 3.20 -22.08 15.01
CA TYR A 220 4.15 -21.36 15.86
C TYR A 220 3.75 -21.41 17.34
N GLY A 221 2.98 -22.43 17.73
CA GLY A 221 2.47 -22.61 19.10
C GLY A 221 3.57 -22.67 20.15
N GLU A 222 4.74 -23.25 19.83
CA GLU A 222 5.89 -23.31 20.75
C GLU A 222 6.69 -22.00 20.85
N ILE A 223 6.43 -21.02 19.98
CA ILE A 223 7.23 -19.79 19.90
C ILE A 223 6.64 -18.74 20.85
N GLU A 224 7.51 -18.06 21.62
CA GLU A 224 7.09 -16.97 22.51
C GLU A 224 6.45 -15.80 21.73
N ASP A 225 5.43 -15.17 22.32
CA ASP A 225 4.65 -14.11 21.69
C ASP A 225 5.48 -12.91 21.22
N LYS A 226 6.55 -12.56 21.94
CA LYS A 226 7.46 -11.46 21.57
C LYS A 226 8.14 -11.65 20.20
N TYR A 227 8.18 -12.87 19.69
CA TYR A 227 8.73 -13.20 18.36
C TYR A 227 7.66 -13.30 17.27
N LYS A 228 6.38 -13.15 17.62
CA LYS A 228 5.24 -13.30 16.73
C LYS A 228 4.36 -12.06 16.63
N ILE A 229 4.66 -11.00 17.39
CA ILE A 229 3.96 -9.71 17.30
C ILE A 229 4.95 -8.55 17.19
N LYS A 230 4.71 -7.63 16.25
CA LYS A 230 5.53 -6.42 16.04
C LYS A 230 4.63 -5.20 15.87
N PHE A 231 5.03 -4.10 16.49
CA PHE A 231 4.27 -2.86 16.51
C PHE A 231 5.11 -1.75 15.88
N PHE A 232 4.53 -1.01 14.94
CA PHE A 232 5.17 0.13 14.29
C PHE A 232 4.27 1.36 14.44
N PRO A 233 4.50 2.21 15.45
CA PRO A 233 3.77 3.46 15.59
C PRO A 233 4.14 4.42 14.45
N LEU A 234 3.16 5.24 14.05
CA LEU A 234 3.28 6.21 12.98
C LEU A 234 2.55 7.50 13.35
N GLU A 235 3.19 8.64 13.13
CA GLU A 235 2.61 9.96 13.35
C GLU A 235 2.11 10.54 12.01
N TYR A 236 1.06 11.36 12.09
CA TYR A 236 0.47 12.01 10.92
C TYR A 236 1.44 12.98 10.25
N ASP A 237 1.53 12.91 8.92
CA ASP A 237 2.29 13.83 8.10
C ASP A 237 1.38 14.52 7.07
N ALA A 238 1.11 15.81 7.29
CA ALA A 238 0.27 16.62 6.41
C ALA A 238 0.88 16.77 5.00
N ALA A 239 2.21 16.82 4.88
CA ALA A 239 2.86 17.00 3.59
C ALA A 239 2.67 15.76 2.72
N VAL A 240 2.68 14.56 3.31
CA VAL A 240 2.39 13.30 2.60
C VAL A 240 0.94 13.27 2.11
N ILE A 241 -0.01 13.74 2.92
CA ILE A 241 -1.41 13.83 2.49
C ILE A 241 -1.59 14.77 1.30
N GLU A 242 -0.94 15.93 1.31
CA GLU A 242 -1.01 16.86 0.18
C GLU A 242 -0.36 16.27 -1.08
N GLN A 243 0.72 15.51 -0.94
CA GLN A 243 1.30 14.76 -2.07
C GLN A 243 0.32 13.71 -2.63
N ILE A 244 -0.39 12.97 -1.77
CA ILE A 244 -1.41 12.01 -2.19
C ILE A 244 -2.55 12.74 -2.91
N LYS A 245 -3.06 13.87 -2.38
CA LYS A 245 -4.12 14.66 -3.01
C LYS A 245 -3.69 15.20 -4.38
N SER A 246 -2.47 15.74 -4.47
CA SER A 246 -1.88 16.17 -5.74
C SER A 246 -1.84 15.03 -6.76
N ARG A 247 -1.41 13.84 -6.34
CA ARG A 247 -1.39 12.64 -7.18
C ARG A 247 -2.79 12.21 -7.63
N VAL A 248 -3.79 12.28 -6.75
CA VAL A 248 -5.20 12.04 -7.09
C VAL A 248 -5.70 13.05 -8.14
N GLY A 249 -5.30 14.32 -8.03
CA GLY A 249 -5.59 15.35 -9.03
C GLY A 249 -5.06 14.98 -10.42
N MET A 250 -3.80 14.53 -10.49
CA MET A 250 -3.22 14.03 -11.74
C MET A 250 -3.97 12.79 -12.27
N CYS A 251 -4.34 11.85 -11.40
CA CYS A 251 -5.15 10.68 -11.76
C CYS A 251 -6.49 11.10 -12.38
N ARG A 252 -7.18 12.08 -11.79
CA ARG A 252 -8.43 12.62 -12.34
C ARG A 252 -8.25 13.21 -13.72
N ALA A 253 -7.20 14.00 -13.94
CA ALA A 253 -6.88 14.57 -15.25
C ALA A 253 -6.67 13.47 -16.30
N TYR A 254 -5.85 12.46 -15.97
CA TYR A 254 -5.59 11.32 -16.84
C TYR A 254 -6.85 10.50 -17.15
N ILE A 255 -7.69 10.24 -16.14
CA ILE A 255 -8.96 9.53 -16.30
C ILE A 255 -9.87 10.28 -17.27
N ASN A 256 -10.01 11.60 -17.10
CA ASN A 256 -10.84 12.43 -17.97
C ASN A 256 -10.35 12.44 -19.42
N GLU A 257 -9.04 12.48 -19.64
CA GLU A 257 -8.43 12.37 -20.97
C GLU A 257 -8.74 11.01 -21.60
N LYS A 258 -8.53 9.91 -20.86
CA LYS A 258 -8.79 8.55 -21.35
C LYS A 258 -10.24 8.32 -21.72
N ILE A 259 -11.19 8.83 -20.94
CA ILE A 259 -12.62 8.68 -21.21
C ILE A 259 -13.05 9.44 -22.47
N LYS A 260 -12.46 10.61 -22.76
CA LYS A 260 -12.75 11.36 -23.99
C LYS A 260 -12.33 10.61 -25.26
N GLY A 261 -11.34 9.72 -25.14
CA GLY A 261 -10.84 8.91 -26.25
C GLY A 261 -11.60 7.60 -26.47
N ILE A 262 -12.63 7.30 -25.66
CA ILE A 262 -13.51 6.13 -25.78
C ILE A 262 -14.87 6.60 -26.32
#